data_AF-A0A497J6N9-F1
#
_entry.id   AF-A0A497J6N9-F1
#
_cell.length_a   1.000
_cell.length_b   1.000
_cell.length_c   1.000
_cell.angle_alpha   90.00
_cell.angle_beta   90.00
_cell.angle_gamma   90.00
#
_symmetry.space_group_name_H-M   'P 1'
#
loop_
_entity.id
_entity.type
_entity.pdbx_description
1 polymer ?
#
loop_
_entity_poly.entity_id
_entity_poly.type
_entity_poly.pdbx_seq_one_letter_code
_entity_poly.pdbx_strand_id
1 'polypeptide(L)' 'SKAWTRRDKELAIRYIETGKSFLERHLMRWADELCSQINRLSKSDFYRGVAEITKGYIEQDYREVKELLKEAEDL' A
#
# COMPACT_ATOMS: atom_id res chain seq x y z
N SER A 1 2.92 -23.04 23.53
CA SER A 1 3.46 -24.12 22.68
C SER A 1 3.99 -23.48 21.39
N LYS A 2 5.10 -23.95 20.81
CA LYS A 2 5.68 -23.40 19.57
C LYS A 2 4.70 -23.38 18.38
N ALA A 3 3.70 -24.26 18.40
CA ALA A 3 2.65 -24.33 17.37
C ALA A 3 1.71 -23.11 17.34
N TRP A 4 1.45 -22.47 18.49
CA TRP A 4 0.59 -21.27 18.56
C TRP A 4 1.27 -20.07 17.89
N THR A 5 2.54 -19.81 18.24
CA THR A 5 3.36 -18.74 17.67
C THR A 5 3.56 -18.90 16.16
N ARG A 6 3.72 -20.13 15.67
CA ARG A 6 3.83 -20.40 14.23
C ARG A 6 2.55 -20.07 13.48
N ARG A 7 1.39 -20.44 14.02
CA ARG A 7 0.08 -20.14 13.41
C ARG A 7 -0.18 -18.63 13.36
N ASP A 8 0.21 -17.90 14.39
CA ASP A 8 0.08 -16.44 14.44
C ASP A 8 0.99 -15.77 13.39
N LYS A 9 2.20 -16.30 13.17
CA LYS A 9 3.11 -15.84 12.11
C LYS A 9 2.53 -16.07 10.71
N GLU A 10 2.07 -17.28 10.42
CA GLU A 10 1.47 -17.64 9.12
C GLU A 10 0.24 -16.78 8.83
N LEU A 11 -0.56 -16.47 9.85
CA LEU A 11 -1.72 -15.58 9.74
C LEU A 11 -1.30 -14.12 9.47
N ALA A 12 -0.27 -13.62 10.16
CA ALA A 12 0.27 -12.27 9.94
C ALA A 12 0.79 -12.09 8.51
N ILE A 13 1.59 -13.04 8.01
CA ILE A 13 2.09 -13.05 6.62
C ILE A 13 0.91 -12.96 5.64
N ARG A 14 -0.12 -13.80 5.82
CA ARG A 14 -1.30 -13.80 4.93
C ARG A 14 -2.01 -12.43 4.91
N TYR A 15 -2.10 -11.74 6.05
CA TYR A 15 -2.71 -10.41 6.08
C TYR A 15 -1.87 -9.38 5.34
N ILE A 16 -0.54 -9.41 5.50
CA ILE A 16 0.38 -8.51 4.78
C ILE A 16 0.31 -8.78 3.27
N GLU A 17 0.32 -10.05 2.84
CA GLU A 17 0.14 -10.44 1.43
C GLU A 17 -1.19 -9.94 0.85
N THR A 18 -2.27 -10.02 1.64
CA THR A 18 -3.58 -9.52 1.24
C THR A 18 -3.55 -8.01 1.02
N GLY A 19 -2.96 -7.26 1.96
CA GLY A 19 -2.76 -5.81 1.84
C GLY A 19 -1.93 -5.44 0.61
N LYS A 20 -0.79 -6.11 0.42
CA LYS A 20 0.09 -5.93 -0.76
C LYS A 20 -0.68 -6.14 -2.05
N SER A 21 -1.41 -7.26 -2.14
CA SER A 21 -2.18 -7.61 -3.33
C SER A 21 -3.30 -6.59 -3.59
N PHE A 22 -3.92 -6.04 -2.55
CA PHE A 22 -4.93 -5.01 -2.71
C PHE A 22 -4.36 -3.72 -3.30
N LEU A 23 -3.22 -3.26 -2.76
CA LEU A 23 -2.52 -2.09 -3.29
C LEU A 23 -2.14 -2.30 -4.76
N GLU A 24 -1.47 -3.40 -5.06
CA GLU A 24 -0.90 -3.69 -6.38
C GLU A 24 -1.95 -3.96 -7.47
N ARG A 25 -3.01 -4.71 -7.12
CA ARG A 25 -4.00 -5.16 -8.11
C ARG A 25 -5.21 -4.26 -8.20
N HIS A 26 -5.47 -3.43 -7.19
CA HIS A 26 -6.64 -2.55 -7.16
C HIS A 26 -6.24 -1.09 -7.04
N LEU A 27 -5.72 -0.65 -5.89
CA LEU A 27 -5.59 0.78 -5.60
C LEU A 27 -4.62 1.49 -6.56
N MET A 28 -3.44 0.92 -6.81
CA MET A 28 -2.42 1.51 -7.69
C MET A 28 -2.82 1.48 -9.17
N ARG A 29 -3.80 0.67 -9.58
CA ARG A 29 -4.20 0.55 -10.99
C ARG A 29 -4.93 1.78 -11.52
N TRP A 30 -5.59 2.54 -10.65
CA TRP A 30 -6.38 3.70 -11.04
C TRP A 30 -6.01 4.96 -10.26
N ALA A 31 -5.53 4.83 -9.02
CA ALA A 31 -5.25 5.99 -8.17
C ALA A 31 -4.12 6.86 -8.71
N ASP A 32 -3.10 6.26 -9.34
CA ASP A 32 -1.98 7.00 -9.94
C ASP A 32 -2.44 7.91 -11.08
N GLU A 33 -3.23 7.36 -12.02
CA GLU A 33 -3.79 8.11 -13.13
C GLU A 33 -4.79 9.16 -12.63
N LEU A 34 -5.64 8.82 -11.66
CA LEU A 34 -6.58 9.78 -11.06
C LEU A 34 -5.85 10.96 -10.44
N CYS A 35 -4.84 10.72 -9.60
CA CYS A 35 -4.07 11.77 -8.95
C CYS A 35 -3.33 12.64 -9.98
N SER A 36 -2.77 12.01 -11.01
CA SER A 36 -2.10 12.72 -12.12
C SER A 36 -3.08 13.61 -12.89
N GLN A 37 -4.31 13.14 -13.12
CA GLN A 37 -5.35 13.96 -13.75
C GLN A 37 -5.83 15.09 -12.86
N ILE A 38 -6.04 14.87 -11.56
CA ILE A 38 -6.42 15.93 -10.62
C ILE A 38 -5.33 17.00 -10.59
N ASN A 39 -4.06 16.62 -10.53
CA ASN A 39 -2.96 17.58 -10.52
C ASN A 39 -2.95 18.43 -11.81
N ARG A 40 -3.14 17.80 -12.97
CA ARG A 40 -3.17 18.49 -14.27
C ARG A 40 -4.40 19.37 -14.50
N LEU A 41 -5.58 18.93 -14.06
CA LEU A 41 -6.86 19.52 -14.47
C LEU A 41 -7.48 20.41 -13.39
N SER A 42 -7.12 20.24 -12.12
CA SER A 42 -7.67 21.05 -11.04
C SER A 42 -7.21 22.49 -11.14
N LYS A 43 -8.17 23.42 -11.01
CA LYS A 43 -7.91 24.86 -10.85
C LYS A 43 -7.63 25.25 -9.40
N SER A 44 -7.81 24.33 -8.45
CA SER A 44 -7.59 24.55 -7.02
C SER A 44 -6.29 23.90 -6.57
N ASP A 45 -5.40 24.72 -5.99
CA ASP A 45 -4.15 24.26 -5.36
C ASP A 45 -4.40 23.22 -4.26
N PHE A 46 -5.50 23.36 -3.52
CA PHE A 46 -5.87 22.41 -2.49
C PHE A 46 -6.02 20.99 -3.05
N TYR A 47 -6.81 20.81 -4.11
CA TYR A 47 -7.01 19.48 -4.70
C TYR A 47 -5.76 18.95 -5.41
N ARG A 48 -4.90 19.83 -5.95
CA ARG A 48 -3.59 19.42 -6.47
C ARG A 48 -2.71 18.84 -5.35
N GLY A 49 -2.63 19.55 -4.22
CA GLY A 49 -1.88 19.08 -3.05
C GLY A 49 -2.42 17.77 -2.47
N VAL A 50 -3.76 17.62 -2.37
CA VAL A 50 -4.37 16.36 -1.92
C VAL A 50 -4.02 15.20 -2.85
N ALA A 51 -4.01 15.42 -4.17
CA ALA A 51 -3.63 14.39 -5.13
C ALA A 51 -2.15 13.98 -5.00
N GLU A 52 -1.25 14.95 -4.80
CA GLU A 52 0.18 14.67 -4.58
C GLU A 52 0.43 13.88 -3.31
N ILE A 53 -0.18 14.29 -2.19
CA ILE A 53 -0.07 13.58 -0.90
C ILE A 53 -0.63 12.17 -1.03
N THR A 54 -1.80 12.02 -1.67
CA THR A 54 -2.44 10.71 -1.84
C THR A 54 -1.58 9.76 -2.67
N LYS A 55 -1.03 10.25 -3.79
CA LYS A 55 -0.12 9.46 -4.63
C LYS A 55 1.12 9.03 -3.85
N GLY A 56 1.78 9.97 -3.18
CA GLY A 56 2.97 9.69 -2.38
C GLY A 56 2.69 8.69 -1.27
N TYR A 57 1.54 8.79 -0.59
CA TYR A 57 1.13 7.87 0.46
C TYR A 57 0.93 6.44 -0.06
N ILE A 58 0.22 6.25 -1.17
CA ILE A 58 -0.02 4.92 -1.75
C ILE A 58 1.30 4.26 -2.16
N GLU A 59 2.21 5.03 -2.77
CA GLU A 59 3.53 4.54 -3.15
C GLU A 59 4.39 4.17 -1.93
N GLN A 60 4.32 4.97 -0.86
CA GLN A 60 5.02 4.70 0.39
C GLN A 60 4.47 3.44 1.08
N ASP A 61 3.15 3.32 1.22
CA ASP A 61 2.48 2.17 1.83
C ASP A 61 2.83 0.88 1.08
N TYR A 62 2.86 0.89 -0.25
CA TYR A 62 3.27 -0.28 -1.03
C TYR A 62 4.74 -0.67 -0.79
N ARG A 63 5.65 0.31 -0.61
CA ARG A 63 7.05 0.01 -0.24
C ARG A 63 7.13 -0.60 1.15
N GLU A 64 6.46 0.01 2.13
CA GLU A 64 6.47 -0.45 3.52
C GLU A 64 5.90 -1.86 3.65
N VAL A 65 4.76 -2.15 3.01
CA VAL A 65 4.16 -3.49 3.01
C VAL A 65 5.08 -4.54 2.38
N LYS A 66 5.85 -4.19 1.35
CA LYS A 66 6.83 -5.13 0.75
C LYS A 66 7.99 -5.43 1.68
N GLU A 67 8.53 -4.41 2.36
CA GLU A 67 9.61 -4.63 3.34
C GLU A 67 9.10 -5.42 4.55
N LEU A 68 7.92 -5.08 5.08
CA LEU A 68 7.30 -5.84 6.17
C LEU A 68 7.04 -7.31 5.82
N LEU A 69 6.62 -7.60 4.58
CA LEU A 69 6.44 -8.98 4.14
C LEU A 69 7.76 -9.76 4.14
N LYS A 70 8.81 -9.14 3.61
CA LYS A 70 10.15 -9.73 3.58
C LYS A 70 10.68 -9.99 4.99
N GLU A 71 10.57 -9.01 5.88
CA GLU A 71 10.96 -9.16 7.29
C GLU A 71 10.17 -10.29 7.98
N ALA A 72 8.86 -10.41 7.70
CA ALA A 72 8.02 -11.45 8.26
C ALA A 72 8.37 -12.86 7.74
N GLU A 73 8.79 -12.97 6.48
CA GLU A 73 9.26 -14.23 5.87
C GLU A 73 10.61 -14.68 6.46
N ASP A 74 11.51 -13.74 6.74
CA ASP A 74 12.88 -13.98 7.26
C ASP A 74 12.93 -14.32 8.77
N LEU A 75 11.85 -14.09 9.53
CA LEU A 75 11.70 -14.46 10.96
C LEU A 75 11.49 -15.96 11.19
#